data_AF-A0A954ZCW9-F1
#
_entry.id   AF-A0A954ZCW9-F1
#
_cell.length_a   1.000
_cell.length_b   1.000
_cell.length_c   1.000
_cell.angle_alpha   90.00
_cell.angle_beta   90.00
_cell.angle_gamma   90.00
#
_symmetry.space_group_name_H-M   'P 1'
#
loop_
_entity.id
_entity.type
_entity.pdbx_description
1 polymer ?
#
loop_
_entity_poly.entity_id
_entity_poly.type
_entity_poly.pdbx_seq_one_letter_code
_entity_poly.pdbx_strand_id
1 'polypeptide(L)'
;PVLLVFNAANPTGPRVIRDSLYLHTAFGPEIAEQDLILVNPPSQMHAAYVSLTRAYDGLPIPRGVRMLAPGLSPIEIERTDERTLVIAAEGGYMNWVLDRLFRNEVYPISAGYQVELDGFTVTVLEVTGDGRPLVASFEFAEPLESESYRWLYWKEGRFLPWTPIAVGQKVRMAPPELGRMLRGNYKPTLSDAE
;
A
#
# COMPACT_ATOMS: atom_id res chain seq x y z
N PRO A 1 -17.53 4.29 -30.59
CA PRO A 1 -18.43 5.36 -30.08
C PRO A 1 -18.85 5.17 -28.60
N VAL A 2 -19.44 4.02 -28.23
CA VAL A 2 -19.92 3.78 -26.84
C VAL A 2 -18.78 3.74 -25.82
N LEU A 3 -17.66 3.10 -26.15
CA LEU A 3 -16.48 3.06 -25.28
C LEU A 3 -15.91 4.45 -24.98
N LEU A 4 -16.00 5.37 -25.94
CA LEU A 4 -15.56 6.76 -25.78
C LEU A 4 -16.48 7.54 -24.84
N VAL A 5 -17.80 7.36 -24.95
CA VAL A 5 -18.77 7.96 -24.02
C VAL A 5 -18.58 7.43 -22.60
N PHE A 6 -18.34 6.11 -22.48
CA PHE A 6 -18.05 5.48 -21.19
C PHE A 6 -16.77 6.05 -20.56
N ASN A 7 -15.68 6.14 -21.34
CA ASN A 7 -14.41 6.71 -20.87
C ASN A 7 -14.54 8.21 -20.54
N ALA A 8 -15.28 8.99 -21.34
CA ALA A 8 -15.51 10.41 -21.09
C ALA A 8 -16.34 10.65 -19.82
N ALA A 9 -17.32 9.79 -19.54
CA ALA A 9 -18.10 9.84 -18.30
C ALA A 9 -17.32 9.31 -17.07
N ASN A 10 -16.28 8.51 -17.29
CA ASN A 10 -15.49 7.86 -16.25
C ASN A 10 -13.98 7.95 -16.56
N PRO A 11 -13.40 9.16 -16.60
CA PRO A 11 -12.02 9.36 -17.06
C PRO A 11 -10.97 8.70 -16.14
N THR A 12 -11.35 8.39 -14.90
CA THR A 12 -10.54 7.67 -13.91
C THR A 12 -11.12 6.29 -13.56
N GLY A 13 -11.95 5.73 -14.44
CA GLY A 13 -12.68 4.49 -14.22
C GLY A 13 -13.97 4.65 -13.41
N PRO A 14 -14.74 3.55 -13.22
CA PRO A 14 -16.01 3.57 -12.50
C PRO A 14 -15.86 4.08 -11.06
N ARG A 15 -16.80 4.93 -10.62
CA ARG A 15 -16.77 5.53 -9.27
C ARG A 15 -16.61 4.52 -8.15
N VAL A 16 -17.34 3.40 -8.17
CA VAL A 16 -17.27 2.37 -7.12
C VAL A 16 -15.86 1.80 -6.96
N ILE A 17 -15.16 1.58 -8.09
CA ILE A 17 -13.79 1.07 -8.08
C ILE A 17 -12.86 2.14 -7.52
N ARG A 18 -12.95 3.35 -8.09
CA ARG A 18 -12.14 4.49 -7.66
C ARG A 18 -12.29 4.73 -6.16
N ASP A 19 -13.52 4.82 -5.67
CA ASP A 19 -13.81 5.13 -4.27
C ASP A 19 -13.27 4.03 -3.36
N SER A 20 -13.33 2.75 -3.76
CA SER A 20 -12.73 1.67 -2.96
C SER A 20 -11.21 1.83 -2.78
N LEU A 21 -10.49 2.37 -3.76
CA LEU A 21 -9.03 2.51 -3.71
C LEU A 21 -8.56 3.56 -2.69
N TYR A 22 -9.45 4.44 -2.23
CA TYR A 22 -9.14 5.44 -1.20
C TYR A 22 -9.33 4.87 0.21
N LEU A 23 -8.53 5.40 1.14
CA LEU A 23 -8.64 5.06 2.55
C LEU A 23 -9.82 5.82 3.19
N HIS A 24 -10.82 5.08 3.67
CA HIS A 24 -12.00 5.64 4.37
C HIS A 24 -11.97 5.42 5.88
N THR A 25 -10.93 4.78 6.41
CA THR A 25 -10.83 4.47 7.83
C THR A 25 -10.73 5.76 8.65
N ALA A 26 -11.63 5.90 9.63
CA ALA A 26 -11.57 6.96 10.62
C ALA A 26 -10.43 6.69 11.61
N PHE A 27 -9.73 7.74 12.00
CA PHE A 27 -8.73 7.70 13.06
C PHE A 27 -9.01 8.86 14.01
N GLY A 28 -8.69 8.67 15.29
CA GLY A 28 -8.68 9.78 16.24
C GLY A 28 -7.48 10.71 16.00
N PRO A 29 -7.38 11.79 16.79
CA PRO A 29 -6.29 12.77 16.66
C PRO A 29 -4.89 12.18 16.89
N GLU A 30 -4.78 11.04 17.59
CA GLU A 30 -3.52 10.35 17.86
C GLU A 30 -2.75 9.93 16.59
N ILE A 31 -3.44 9.78 15.46
CA ILE A 31 -2.80 9.44 14.19
C ILE A 31 -1.75 10.48 13.80
N ALA A 32 -1.88 11.74 14.23
CA ALA A 32 -0.95 12.82 13.91
C ALA A 32 0.49 12.57 14.39
N GLU A 33 0.66 11.73 15.40
CA GLU A 33 1.98 11.34 15.93
C GLU A 33 2.48 10.00 15.36
N GLN A 34 1.70 9.37 14.46
CA GLN A 34 1.91 8.01 14.02
C GLN A 34 2.19 7.91 12.52
N ASP A 35 3.06 6.97 12.16
CA ASP A 35 3.21 6.57 10.76
C ASP A 35 2.13 5.55 10.40
N LEU A 36 1.38 5.86 9.35
CA LEU A 36 0.40 4.97 8.74
C LEU A 36 1.12 4.03 7.77
N ILE A 37 1.16 2.74 8.11
CA ILE A 37 1.79 1.70 7.31
C ILE A 37 0.71 0.93 6.53
N LEU A 38 0.75 1.03 5.21
CA LEU A 38 -0.18 0.39 4.30
C LEU A 38 0.48 -0.83 3.66
N VAL A 39 -0.01 -2.02 4.00
CA VAL A 39 0.50 -3.30 3.48
C VAL A 39 -0.31 -3.75 2.28
N ASN A 40 0.40 -4.02 1.19
CA ASN A 40 -0.14 -4.47 -0.10
C ASN A 40 -1.28 -3.58 -0.67
N PRO A 41 -1.16 -2.23 -0.69
CA PRO A 41 -2.20 -1.40 -1.26
C PRO A 41 -2.32 -1.66 -2.78
N PRO A 42 -3.54 -1.61 -3.35
CA PRO A 42 -3.76 -1.93 -4.77
C PRO A 42 -3.13 -0.92 -5.73
N SER A 43 -2.76 0.26 -5.24
CA SER A 43 -2.17 1.33 -6.06
C SER A 43 -1.34 2.27 -5.19
N GLN A 44 -0.06 2.44 -5.55
CA GLN A 44 0.81 3.44 -4.93
C GLN A 44 0.26 4.85 -5.08
N MET A 45 -0.32 5.18 -6.24
CA MET A 45 -0.89 6.49 -6.51
C MET A 45 -2.02 6.85 -5.54
N HIS A 46 -2.98 5.95 -5.33
CA HIS A 46 -4.13 6.23 -4.45
C HIS A 46 -3.71 6.31 -2.98
N ALA A 47 -2.80 5.42 -2.55
CA ALA A 47 -2.27 5.45 -1.21
C ALA A 47 -1.42 6.70 -0.93
N ALA A 48 -0.74 7.27 -1.94
CA ALA A 48 -0.03 8.53 -1.82
C ALA A 48 -0.95 9.75 -1.57
N TYR A 49 -2.23 9.68 -1.96
CA TYR A 49 -3.18 10.77 -1.76
C TYR A 49 -3.79 10.85 -0.34
N VAL A 50 -3.51 9.87 0.53
CA VAL A 50 -4.11 9.80 1.88
C VAL A 50 -3.92 11.10 2.66
N SER A 51 -2.72 11.68 2.69
CA SER A 51 -2.49 12.93 3.42
C SER A 51 -3.25 14.10 2.82
N LEU A 52 -3.35 14.16 1.49
CA LEU A 52 -4.05 15.25 0.79
C LEU A 52 -5.57 15.16 0.99
N THR A 53 -6.15 13.96 0.85
CA THR A 53 -7.60 13.78 1.01
C THR A 53 -8.02 14.09 2.44
N ARG A 54 -7.25 13.64 3.43
CA ARG A 54 -7.53 13.94 4.85
C ARG A 54 -7.40 15.43 5.16
N ALA A 55 -6.38 16.09 4.61
CA ALA A 55 -6.24 17.55 4.73
C ALA A 55 -7.44 18.30 4.14
N TYR A 56 -7.89 17.88 2.94
CA TYR A 56 -9.05 18.47 2.26
C TYR A 56 -10.34 18.30 3.08
N ASP A 57 -10.53 17.14 3.69
CA ASP A 57 -11.71 16.82 4.51
C ASP A 57 -11.63 17.34 5.95
N GLY A 58 -10.54 18.03 6.34
CA GLY A 58 -10.34 18.51 7.71
C GLY A 58 -10.13 17.40 8.75
N LEU A 59 -9.67 16.23 8.31
CA LEU A 59 -9.41 15.06 9.15
C LEU A 59 -7.96 15.06 9.67
N PRO A 60 -7.68 14.44 10.84
CA PRO A 60 -6.31 14.27 11.33
C PRO A 60 -5.41 13.58 10.31
N ILE A 61 -4.23 14.15 10.05
CA ILE A 61 -3.26 13.67 9.05
C ILE A 61 -2.17 12.87 9.78
N PRO A 62 -1.81 11.66 9.32
CA PRO A 62 -0.70 10.89 9.92
C PRO A 62 0.65 11.62 9.82
N ARG A 63 1.56 11.35 10.76
CA ARG A 63 2.96 11.86 10.71
C ARG A 63 3.65 11.49 9.40
N GLY A 64 3.40 10.29 8.92
CA GLY A 64 3.87 9.80 7.64
C GLY A 64 2.99 8.69 7.09
N VAL A 65 3.00 8.53 5.77
CA VAL A 65 2.39 7.36 5.11
C VAL A 65 3.50 6.54 4.49
N ARG A 66 3.53 5.25 4.78
CA ARG A 66 4.49 4.28 4.22
C ARG A 66 3.72 3.15 3.55
N MET A 67 4.15 2.74 2.37
CA MET A 67 3.50 1.70 1.60
C MET A 67 4.46 0.53 1.43
N LEU A 68 4.02 -0.65 1.83
CA LEU A 68 4.77 -1.89 1.66
C LEU A 68 4.18 -2.67 0.49
N ALA A 69 5.01 -2.90 -0.53
CA ALA A 69 4.65 -3.66 -1.73
C ALA A 69 3.30 -3.27 -2.37
N PRO A 70 3.12 -2.01 -2.83
CA PRO A 70 1.95 -1.66 -3.64
C PRO A 70 1.90 -2.50 -4.91
N GLY A 71 0.72 -2.97 -5.31
CA GLY A 71 0.56 -3.67 -6.58
C GLY A 71 -0.65 -4.59 -6.63
N LEU A 72 -0.73 -5.36 -7.72
CA LEU A 72 -1.78 -6.35 -7.98
C LEU A 72 -1.28 -7.79 -7.92
N SER A 73 -0.08 -8.00 -7.39
CA SER A 73 0.54 -9.32 -7.28
C SER A 73 0.35 -9.92 -5.88
N PRO A 74 0.32 -11.26 -5.77
CA PRO A 74 0.55 -11.92 -4.49
C PRO A 74 1.90 -11.47 -3.90
N ILE A 75 1.94 -11.34 -2.57
CA ILE A 75 3.18 -11.05 -1.86
C ILE A 75 3.43 -12.10 -0.78
N GLU A 76 4.69 -12.32 -0.47
CA GLU A 76 5.11 -13.06 0.71
C GLU A 76 5.83 -12.13 1.67
N ILE A 77 5.39 -12.09 2.91
CA ILE A 77 5.98 -11.27 3.98
C ILE A 77 6.60 -12.20 5.00
N GLU A 78 7.86 -11.98 5.31
CA GLU A 78 8.58 -12.61 6.40
C GLU A 78 9.01 -11.54 7.40
N ARG A 79 8.87 -11.83 8.70
CA ARG A 79 9.45 -10.99 9.74
C ARG A 79 10.73 -11.62 10.24
N THR A 80 11.88 -11.02 9.93
CA THR A 80 13.20 -11.58 10.27
C THR A 80 13.63 -11.27 11.69
N ASP A 81 13.19 -10.13 12.23
CA ASP A 81 13.51 -9.65 13.57
C ASP A 81 12.41 -8.71 14.11
N GLU A 82 12.67 -8.06 15.24
CA GLU A 82 11.70 -7.19 15.90
C GLU A 82 11.27 -5.98 15.07
N ARG A 83 12.08 -5.57 14.08
CA ARG A 83 12.00 -4.30 13.34
C ARG A 83 11.97 -4.46 11.82
N THR A 84 12.17 -5.66 11.29
CA THR A 84 12.35 -5.88 9.86
C THR A 84 11.29 -6.78 9.24
N LEU A 85 10.72 -6.33 8.13
CA LEU A 85 9.93 -7.16 7.21
C LEU A 85 10.69 -7.35 5.90
N VAL A 86 10.83 -8.58 5.46
CA VAL A 86 11.29 -8.91 4.10
C VAL A 86 10.08 -9.28 3.27
N ILE A 87 9.89 -8.60 2.14
CA ILE A 87 8.72 -8.80 1.29
C ILE A 87 9.15 -9.13 -0.13
N ALA A 88 8.71 -10.31 -0.60
CA ALA A 88 8.83 -10.74 -1.98
C ALA A 88 7.51 -10.47 -2.71
N ALA A 89 7.57 -9.77 -3.85
CA ALA A 89 6.41 -9.52 -4.69
C ALA A 89 6.45 -10.43 -5.92
N GLU A 90 5.43 -11.26 -6.11
CA GLU A 90 5.39 -12.18 -7.26
C GLU A 90 5.33 -11.40 -8.58
N GLY A 91 6.27 -11.67 -9.49
CA GLY A 91 6.42 -10.91 -10.73
C GLY A 91 7.11 -9.54 -10.59
N GLY A 92 7.60 -9.23 -9.38
CA GLY A 92 8.33 -8.00 -9.06
C GLY A 92 7.43 -6.79 -8.76
N TYR A 93 8.03 -5.83 -8.06
CA TYR A 93 7.46 -4.52 -7.77
C TYR A 93 7.35 -3.68 -9.06
N MET A 94 6.59 -2.59 -9.02
CA MET A 94 6.44 -1.62 -10.12
C MET A 94 5.97 -2.27 -11.45
N ASN A 95 5.14 -3.30 -11.36
CA ASN A 95 4.65 -4.04 -12.52
C ASN A 95 3.38 -3.44 -13.14
N TRP A 96 2.75 -2.45 -12.47
CA TRP A 96 1.53 -1.83 -12.94
C TRP A 96 1.80 -0.56 -13.75
N VAL A 97 0.93 -0.26 -14.72
CA VAL A 97 1.11 0.89 -15.64
C VAL A 97 1.24 2.23 -14.91
N LEU A 98 0.54 2.39 -13.78
CA LEU A 98 0.59 3.62 -12.98
C LEU A 98 1.88 3.73 -12.16
N ASP A 99 2.60 2.63 -11.94
CA ASP A 99 3.84 2.64 -11.15
C ASP A 99 4.98 3.34 -11.92
N ARG A 100 4.89 3.36 -13.26
CA ARG A 100 5.81 4.09 -14.14
C ARG A 100 5.81 5.61 -13.92
N LEU A 101 4.81 6.15 -13.22
CA LEU A 101 4.78 7.57 -12.84
C LEU A 101 5.86 7.90 -11.80
N PHE A 102 6.31 6.92 -11.03
CA PHE A 102 7.19 7.14 -9.87
C PHE A 102 8.68 6.86 -10.17
N ARG A 103 8.98 6.16 -11.26
CA ARG A 103 10.36 5.82 -11.63
C ARG A 103 10.53 5.74 -13.14
N ASN A 104 11.53 6.44 -13.64
CA ASN A 104 12.00 6.33 -15.01
C ASN A 104 12.98 5.14 -15.14
N GLU A 105 12.90 4.41 -16.25
CA GLU A 105 13.79 3.29 -16.62
C GLU A 105 15.27 3.69 -16.69
N VAL A 106 15.58 4.98 -16.87
CA VAL A 106 16.96 5.51 -16.88
C VAL A 106 17.66 5.45 -15.51
N TYR A 107 16.90 5.26 -14.42
CA TYR A 107 17.45 5.13 -13.05
C TYR A 107 17.20 3.72 -12.51
N PRO A 108 17.95 2.72 -12.98
CA PRO A 108 17.73 1.33 -12.62
C PRO A 108 17.90 1.11 -11.13
N ILE A 109 17.19 0.11 -10.61
CA ILE A 109 17.34 -0.38 -9.25
C ILE A 109 18.17 -1.66 -9.33
N SER A 110 19.18 -1.77 -8.46
CA SER A 110 19.99 -2.97 -8.31
C SER A 110 19.82 -3.56 -6.91
N ALA A 111 20.21 -4.81 -6.71
CA ALA A 111 20.42 -5.34 -5.37
C ALA A 111 21.40 -4.42 -4.59
N GLY A 112 21.12 -4.22 -3.30
CA GLY A 112 21.82 -3.27 -2.43
C GLY A 112 21.37 -1.82 -2.56
N TYR A 113 20.46 -1.49 -3.48
CA TYR A 113 19.91 -0.13 -3.57
C TYR A 113 19.08 0.19 -2.33
N GLN A 114 19.39 1.31 -1.68
CA GLN A 114 18.77 1.72 -0.43
C GLN A 114 18.00 3.02 -0.59
N VAL A 115 16.83 3.11 0.05
CA VAL A 115 16.04 4.33 0.21
C VAL A 115 15.89 4.58 1.70
N GLU A 116 16.45 5.68 2.16
CA GLU A 116 16.31 6.14 3.55
C GLU A 116 15.16 7.14 3.63
N LEU A 117 14.22 6.85 4.53
CA LEU A 117 13.10 7.72 4.89
C LEU A 117 13.15 7.95 6.40
N ASP A 118 12.45 8.99 6.86
CA ASP A 118 12.32 9.23 8.30
C ASP A 118 11.66 8.02 8.99
N GLY A 119 12.37 7.43 9.95
CA GLY A 119 11.96 6.26 10.73
C GLY A 119 11.97 4.92 10.00
N PHE A 120 12.48 4.84 8.76
CA PHE A 120 12.23 3.70 7.88
C PHE A 120 13.24 3.60 6.73
N THR A 121 13.86 2.44 6.56
CA THR A 121 14.83 2.18 5.48
C THR A 121 14.35 1.02 4.62
N VAL A 122 14.44 1.18 3.31
CA VAL A 122 14.15 0.11 2.34
C VAL A 122 15.42 -0.29 1.62
N THR A 123 15.74 -1.58 1.65
CA THR A 123 16.89 -2.13 0.92
C THR A 123 16.41 -3.18 -0.08
N VAL A 124 16.74 -2.99 -1.35
CA VAL A 124 16.41 -3.96 -2.40
C VAL A 124 17.39 -5.12 -2.32
N LEU A 125 16.88 -6.33 -2.07
CA LEU A 125 17.70 -7.53 -1.92
C LEU A 125 17.89 -8.26 -3.24
N GLU A 126 16.82 -8.34 -4.03
CA GLU A 126 16.81 -9.02 -5.33
C GLU A 126 16.05 -8.20 -6.37
N VAL A 127 16.42 -8.37 -7.64
CA VAL A 127 15.77 -7.73 -8.79
C VAL A 127 15.36 -8.77 -9.82
N THR A 128 14.31 -8.47 -10.58
CA THR A 128 13.85 -9.26 -11.72
C THR A 128 14.82 -9.14 -12.90
N GLY A 129 14.68 -10.01 -13.90
CA GLY A 129 15.48 -9.96 -15.13
C GLY A 129 15.33 -8.67 -15.94
N ASP A 130 14.24 -7.92 -15.73
CA ASP A 130 13.98 -6.60 -16.32
C ASP A 130 14.32 -5.43 -15.38
N GLY A 131 15.00 -5.68 -14.25
CA GLY A 131 15.60 -4.65 -13.40
C GLY A 131 14.65 -3.98 -12.39
N ARG A 132 13.47 -4.57 -12.13
CA ARG A 132 12.57 -4.11 -11.06
C ARG A 132 12.92 -4.81 -9.75
N PRO A 133 12.64 -4.21 -8.57
CA PRO A 133 12.76 -4.93 -7.30
C PRO A 133 11.92 -6.21 -7.33
N LEU A 134 12.44 -7.29 -6.78
CA LEU A 134 11.74 -8.56 -6.58
C LEU A 134 11.55 -8.84 -5.10
N VAL A 135 12.60 -8.61 -4.31
CA VAL A 135 12.61 -8.76 -2.85
C VAL A 135 13.17 -7.50 -2.24
N ALA A 136 12.52 -6.98 -1.20
CA ALA A 136 13.00 -5.81 -0.44
C ALA A 136 12.88 -6.06 1.07
N SER A 137 13.90 -5.60 1.80
CA SER A 137 13.90 -5.45 3.25
C SER A 137 13.34 -4.09 3.62
N PHE A 138 12.49 -4.07 4.63
CA PHE A 138 11.87 -2.88 5.22
C PHE A 138 12.24 -2.85 6.70
N GLU A 139 13.22 -2.03 7.05
CA GLU A 139 13.74 -1.88 8.41
C GLU A 139 13.13 -0.62 9.05
N PHE A 140 12.49 -0.81 10.20
CA PHE A 140 11.82 0.24 10.95
C PHE A 140 12.69 0.72 12.12
N ALA A 141 12.62 2.01 12.46
CA ALA A 141 13.40 2.57 13.56
C ALA A 141 12.99 2.00 14.92
N GLU A 142 11.69 1.77 15.11
CA GLU A 142 11.10 1.14 16.30
C GLU A 142 10.58 -0.28 16.02
N PRO A 143 10.39 -1.14 17.05
CA PRO A 143 9.74 -2.45 16.90
C PRO A 143 8.39 -2.35 16.18
N LEU A 144 8.02 -3.36 15.40
CA LEU A 144 6.81 -3.31 14.56
C LEU A 144 5.51 -3.13 15.38
N GLU A 145 5.50 -3.53 16.65
CA GLU A 145 4.40 -3.35 17.61
C GLU A 145 4.35 -1.97 18.27
N SER A 146 5.31 -1.08 17.97
CA SER A 146 5.34 0.27 18.55
C SER A 146 4.03 1.01 18.32
N GLU A 147 3.58 1.72 19.35
CA GLU A 147 2.40 2.59 19.26
C GLU A 147 2.59 3.75 18.27
N SER A 148 3.83 3.99 17.82
CA SER A 148 4.17 4.95 16.77
C SER A 148 3.71 4.53 15.37
N TYR A 149 3.27 3.27 15.20
CA TYR A 149 2.79 2.76 13.93
C TYR A 149 1.29 2.46 13.94
N ARG A 150 0.64 2.73 12.81
CA ARG A 150 -0.73 2.32 12.53
C ARG A 150 -0.75 1.48 11.28
N TRP A 151 -1.03 0.20 11.45
CA TRP A 151 -0.94 -0.80 10.40
C TRP A 151 -2.31 -1.07 9.78
N LEU A 152 -2.37 -0.94 8.47
CA LEU A 152 -3.50 -1.40 7.68
C LEU A 152 -3.02 -2.34 6.58
N TYR A 153 -3.86 -3.31 6.23
CA TYR A 153 -3.68 -4.11 5.03
C TYR A 153 -4.90 -4.06 4.14
N TRP A 154 -4.66 -4.21 2.84
CA TRP A 154 -5.73 -4.25 1.88
C TRP A 154 -6.37 -5.65 1.78
N LYS A 155 -7.68 -5.74 2.01
CA LYS A 155 -8.49 -6.94 1.78
C LYS A 155 -9.83 -6.60 1.15
N GLU A 156 -10.22 -7.35 0.12
CA GLU A 156 -11.63 -7.39 -0.35
C GLU A 156 -12.25 -6.00 -0.62
N GLY A 157 -11.48 -5.04 -1.16
CA GLY A 157 -12.03 -3.72 -1.49
C GLY A 157 -11.84 -2.65 -0.42
N ARG A 158 -11.16 -2.93 0.69
CA ARG A 158 -10.94 -1.96 1.78
C ARG A 158 -9.64 -2.19 2.53
N PHE A 159 -9.23 -1.16 3.27
CA PHE A 159 -8.18 -1.26 4.27
C PHE A 159 -8.74 -1.75 5.61
N LEU A 160 -8.08 -2.74 6.20
CA LEU A 160 -8.40 -3.32 7.50
C LEU A 160 -7.19 -3.22 8.44
N PRO A 161 -7.39 -3.08 9.76
CA PRO A 161 -6.30 -3.20 10.71
C PRO A 161 -5.51 -4.49 10.51
N TRP A 162 -4.19 -4.40 10.66
CA TRP A 162 -3.29 -5.54 10.55
C TRP A 162 -2.34 -5.56 11.73
N THR A 163 -2.03 -6.75 12.22
CA THR A 163 -1.00 -6.94 13.25
C THR A 163 0.20 -7.62 12.60
N PRO A 164 1.42 -7.08 12.77
CA PRO A 164 2.63 -7.75 12.34
C PRO A 164 2.69 -9.19 12.85
N ILE A 165 3.13 -10.10 12.00
CA ILE A 165 3.33 -11.51 12.36
C ILE A 165 4.48 -11.66 13.36
N ALA A 166 4.54 -12.79 14.07
CA ALA A 166 5.64 -13.05 15.00
C ALA A 166 6.99 -13.17 14.26
N VAL A 167 8.09 -12.90 14.98
CA VAL A 167 9.46 -13.04 14.43
C VAL A 167 9.70 -14.48 13.96
N GLY A 168 10.35 -14.62 12.82
CA GLY A 168 10.62 -15.89 12.13
C GLY A 168 9.40 -16.49 11.41
N GLN A 169 8.24 -15.82 11.43
CA GLN A 169 7.07 -16.26 10.68
C GLN A 169 7.06 -15.67 9.27
N LYS A 170 6.39 -16.40 8.37
CA LYS A 170 6.12 -15.98 7.00
C LYS A 170 4.64 -16.13 6.69
N VAL A 171 4.07 -15.16 6.00
CA VAL A 171 2.68 -15.18 5.53
C VAL A 171 2.62 -14.82 4.06
N ARG A 172 1.81 -15.56 3.31
CA ARG A 172 1.48 -15.24 1.93
C ARG A 172 0.16 -14.48 1.87
N MET A 173 0.16 -13.34 1.20
CA MET A 173 -1.04 -12.55 0.96
C MET A 173 -1.47 -12.67 -0.50
N ALA A 174 -2.77 -12.87 -0.69
CA ALA A 174 -3.39 -12.87 -2.00
C ALA A 174 -3.27 -11.48 -2.66
N PRO A 175 -3.29 -11.41 -4.00
CA PRO A 175 -3.31 -10.13 -4.69
C PRO A 175 -4.60 -9.36 -4.34
N PRO A 176 -4.57 -8.03 -4.38
CA PRO A 176 -5.79 -7.23 -4.34
C PRO A 176 -6.80 -7.66 -5.41
N GLU A 177 -7.99 -8.13 -4.99
CA GLU A 177 -8.99 -8.68 -5.92
C GLU A 177 -9.72 -7.60 -6.75
N LEU A 178 -9.16 -7.23 -7.91
CA LEU A 178 -9.78 -6.25 -8.82
C LEU A 178 -11.13 -6.72 -9.40
N GLY A 179 -11.28 -8.02 -9.63
CA GLY A 179 -12.50 -8.63 -10.21
C GLY A 179 -13.74 -8.60 -9.30
N ARG A 180 -13.57 -8.35 -8.00
CA ARG A 180 -14.69 -8.10 -7.07
C ARG A 180 -15.03 -6.62 -6.94
N MET A 181 -14.07 -5.71 -7.17
CA MET A 181 -14.37 -4.27 -7.29
C MET A 181 -15.34 -3.97 -8.43
N LEU A 182 -15.23 -4.72 -9.54
CA LEU A 182 -16.13 -4.62 -10.71
C LEU A 182 -17.56 -5.09 -10.43
N ARG A 183 -17.80 -5.90 -9.39
CA ARG A 183 -19.11 -6.52 -9.10
C ARG A 183 -20.01 -5.71 -8.15
N GLY A 184 -19.61 -4.51 -7.74
CA GLY A 184 -20.53 -3.54 -7.10
C GLY A 184 -21.13 -3.94 -5.75
N ASN A 185 -20.64 -4.99 -5.09
CA ASN A 185 -21.19 -5.46 -3.81
C ASN A 185 -20.64 -4.71 -2.59
N TYR A 186 -20.47 -3.38 -2.69
CA TYR A 186 -20.10 -2.55 -1.55
C TYR A 186 -21.16 -1.47 -1.33
N LYS A 187 -21.85 -1.56 -0.18
CA LYS A 187 -22.60 -0.46 0.44
C LYS A 187 -21.76 0.03 1.62
N PRO A 188 -21.38 1.31 1.71
CA PRO A 188 -20.80 1.85 2.92
C PRO A 188 -21.87 1.84 4.01
N THR A 189 -21.72 0.99 5.04
CA THR A 189 -22.51 1.12 6.26
C THR A 189 -21.75 2.02 7.23
N LEU A 190 -22.30 3.22 7.44
CA LEU A 190 -21.89 4.20 8.45
C LEU A 190 -22.23 3.75 9.88
N SER A 191 -22.07 2.47 10.24
CA SER A 191 -22.57 1.92 11.51
C SER A 191 -21.51 1.42 12.49
N ASP A 192 -20.23 1.49 12.19
CA ASP A 192 -19.18 0.98 13.11
C ASP A 192 -18.37 2.12 13.75
N ALA A 193 -18.99 3.29 13.87
CA ALA A 193 -18.51 4.41 14.69
C ALA A 193 -19.44 4.56 15.91
N GLU A 194 -19.41 3.57 16.79
CA GLU A 194 -19.80 3.68 18.21
C GLU A 194 -18.80 2.90 19.07
#